data_AF-A0AA88XYF4-F1
#
_entry.id   AF-A0AA88XYF4-F1
#
_cell.length_a   1.000
_cell.length_b   1.000
_cell.length_c   1.000
_cell.angle_alpha   90.00
_cell.angle_beta   90.00
_cell.angle_gamma   90.00
#
_symmetry.space_group_name_H-M   'P 1'
#
loop_
_entity.id
_entity.type
_entity.pdbx_description
1 polymer ?
#
loop_
_entity_poly.entity_id
_entity_poly.type
_entity_poly.pdbx_seq_one_letter_code
_entity_poly.pdbx_strand_id
1 'polypeptide(L)'
;MEENRNRKILEQLEEQKRRLRGGHGSGGSSIPSGSMSSVPMPQQHMGSVPMDAPHMTPAQRAALQHANANSVGYFITQDSSFGNLILPVLPRFSEK
;
A
#
# COMPACT_ATOMS: atom_id res chain seq x y z
N MET A 1 -11.99 -35.08 -25.96
CA MET A 1 -10.90 -35.17 -24.96
C MET A 1 -10.38 -33.79 -24.54
N GLU A 2 -10.33 -32.83 -25.46
CA GLU A 2 -9.87 -31.45 -25.22
C GLU A 2 -10.88 -30.56 -24.46
N GLU A 3 -12.17 -30.74 -24.67
CA GLU A 3 -13.24 -30.01 -23.96
C GLU A 3 -13.20 -30.25 -22.44
N ASN A 4 -12.92 -31.48 -22.03
CA ASN A 4 -12.81 -31.84 -20.61
C ASN A 4 -11.55 -31.21 -19.95
N ARG A 5 -10.52 -30.93 -20.76
CA ARG A 5 -9.31 -30.22 -20.30
C ARG A 5 -9.61 -28.75 -20.09
N ASN A 6 -10.33 -28.11 -21.01
CA ASN A 6 -10.74 -26.72 -20.89
C ASN A 6 -11.67 -26.49 -19.69
N ARG A 7 -12.61 -27.40 -19.42
CA ARG A 7 -13.45 -27.35 -18.21
C ARG A 7 -12.63 -27.40 -16.93
N LYS A 8 -11.65 -28.31 -16.85
CA LYS A 8 -10.75 -28.41 -15.68
C LYS A 8 -9.90 -27.16 -15.48
N ILE A 9 -9.42 -26.55 -16.58
CA ILE A 9 -8.66 -25.30 -16.51
C ILE A 9 -9.51 -24.16 -15.97
N LEU A 10 -10.76 -24.04 -16.46
CA LEU A 10 -11.67 -22.97 -16.06
C LEU A 10 -12.05 -23.08 -14.58
N GLU A 11 -12.32 -24.31 -14.11
CA GLU A 11 -12.61 -24.62 -12.71
C GLU A 11 -11.45 -24.24 -11.78
N GLN A 12 -10.21 -24.58 -12.16
CA GLN A 12 -9.01 -24.22 -11.41
C GLN A 12 -8.79 -22.70 -11.36
N LEU A 13 -9.09 -21.99 -12.46
CA LEU A 13 -8.98 -20.54 -12.54
C LEU A 13 -9.94 -19.83 -11.58
N GLU A 14 -11.19 -20.31 -11.51
CA GLU A 14 -12.18 -19.79 -10.57
C GLU A 14 -11.83 -20.09 -9.12
N GLU A 15 -11.32 -21.30 -8.83
CA GLU A 15 -10.87 -21.66 -7.49
C GLU A 15 -9.70 -20.77 -7.03
N GLN A 16 -8.71 -20.56 -7.90
CA GLN A 16 -7.56 -19.70 -7.60
C GLN A 16 -7.99 -18.24 -7.38
N LYS A 17 -8.92 -17.72 -8.19
CA LYS A 17 -9.51 -16.39 -8.03
C LYS A 17 -10.29 -16.26 -6.72
N ARG A 18 -10.99 -17.32 -6.30
CA ARG A 18 -11.71 -17.36 -5.01
C ARG A 18 -10.75 -17.41 -3.83
N ARG A 19 -9.66 -18.18 -3.89
CA ARG A 19 -8.63 -18.21 -2.83
C ARG A 19 -7.95 -16.85 -2.67
N LEU A 20 -7.65 -16.17 -3.78
CA LEU A 20 -7.09 -14.82 -3.74
C LEU A 20 -8.07 -13.79 -3.14
N ARG A 21 -9.38 -13.92 -3.38
CA ARG A 21 -10.40 -13.06 -2.74
C ARG A 21 -10.74 -13.46 -1.30
N GLY A 22 -10.74 -14.75 -0.98
CA GLY A 22 -11.11 -15.29 0.33
C GLY A 22 -10.01 -15.19 1.39
N GLY A 23 -8.74 -15.07 0.96
CA GLY A 23 -7.62 -14.74 1.85
C GLY A 23 -7.48 -13.25 2.16
N HIS A 24 -8.27 -12.38 1.52
CA HIS A 24 -8.22 -10.92 1.72
C HIS A 24 -9.55 -10.40 2.26
N GLY A 25 -9.98 -10.98 3.38
CA GLY A 25 -10.73 -10.23 4.37
C GLY A 25 -9.75 -9.27 5.06
N SER A 26 -9.81 -8.00 4.68
CA SER A 26 -8.89 -6.90 5.05
C SER A 26 -7.73 -6.69 4.07
N GLY A 27 -7.52 -5.43 3.71
CA GLY A 27 -6.76 -4.99 2.55
C GLY A 27 -5.25 -5.14 2.65
N GLY A 28 -4.58 -4.92 1.52
CA GLY A 28 -3.13 -4.79 1.46
C GLY A 28 -2.51 -5.71 0.43
N SER A 29 -1.91 -5.09 -0.59
CA SER A 29 -1.03 -5.74 -1.55
C SER A 29 0.10 -6.47 -0.81
N SER A 30 0.18 -7.79 -0.95
CA SER A 30 1.20 -8.63 -0.33
C SER A 30 2.44 -8.72 -1.22
N ILE A 31 3.49 -8.01 -0.80
CA ILE A 31 4.91 -8.27 -1.12
C ILE A 31 5.42 -9.16 0.05
N PRO A 32 6.30 -10.16 -0.17
CA PRO A 32 6.54 -11.22 0.81
C PRO A 32 7.09 -10.71 2.14
N SER A 33 6.40 -11.14 3.19
CA SER A 33 6.70 -10.99 4.62
C SER A 33 7.99 -11.75 4.97
N GLY A 34 9.04 -10.99 5.33
CA GLY A 34 10.18 -11.50 6.09
C GLY A 34 9.90 -11.35 7.59
N SER A 35 10.09 -12.43 8.34
CA SER A 35 9.71 -12.57 9.75
C SER A 35 10.32 -11.53 10.70
N MET A 36 9.44 -11.01 11.57
CA MET A 36 9.59 -10.67 13.00
C MET A 36 10.79 -9.85 13.49
N SER A 37 10.48 -8.70 14.08
CA SER A 37 10.86 -8.36 15.47
C SER A 37 9.97 -7.23 15.96
N SER A 38 9.15 -7.52 16.96
CA SER A 38 8.32 -6.55 17.67
C SER A 38 9.21 -5.66 18.55
N VAL A 39 9.55 -4.48 18.07
CA VAL A 39 10.06 -3.38 18.90
C VAL A 39 8.92 -2.41 19.20
N PRO A 40 8.59 -2.14 20.48
CA PRO A 40 7.64 -1.09 20.81
C PRO A 40 8.38 0.24 20.67
N MET A 41 8.00 1.06 19.69
CA MET A 41 8.52 2.42 19.56
C MET A 41 7.42 3.46 19.78
N PRO A 42 7.79 4.62 20.37
CA PRO A 42 6.86 5.52 21.03
C PRO A 42 6.03 6.29 20.00
N GLN A 43 4.76 6.51 20.35
CA GLN A 43 3.87 7.47 19.68
C GLN A 43 4.55 8.83 19.58
N GLN A 44 5.18 9.10 18.45
CA GLN A 44 5.66 10.45 18.12
C GLN A 44 4.52 11.17 17.42
N HIS A 45 3.87 12.01 18.23
CA HIS A 45 3.09 13.19 17.90
C HIS A 45 2.61 13.30 16.45
N MET A 46 1.32 12.99 16.28
CA MET A 46 0.51 13.37 15.13
C MET A 46 0.58 14.89 14.96
N GLY A 47 1.53 15.36 14.15
CA GLY A 47 1.45 16.70 13.57
C GLY A 47 0.30 16.67 12.58
N SER A 48 -0.87 17.14 13.01
CA SER A 48 -2.03 17.38 12.15
C SER A 48 -1.64 18.37 11.06
N VAL A 49 -1.23 17.82 9.91
CA VAL A 49 -1.01 18.60 8.69
C VAL A 49 -2.37 19.19 8.28
N PRO A 50 -2.48 20.51 8.00
CA PRO A 50 -3.77 21.16 7.78
C PRO A 50 -4.55 20.50 6.66
N MET A 51 -5.83 20.35 6.92
CA MET A 51 -6.91 19.80 6.08
C MET A 51 -7.17 20.65 4.83
N ASP A 52 -6.24 20.74 3.88
CA ASP A 52 -6.51 21.40 2.58
C ASP A 52 -5.80 20.71 1.40
N ALA A 53 -5.54 19.40 1.50
CA ALA A 53 -5.12 18.61 0.34
C ALA A 53 -6.38 18.13 -0.41
N PRO A 54 -6.57 18.43 -1.71
CA PRO A 54 -7.62 17.82 -2.49
C PRO A 54 -7.51 16.30 -2.34
N HIS A 55 -8.61 15.71 -1.87
CA HIS A 55 -8.78 14.34 -1.41
C HIS A 55 -7.71 13.36 -1.94
N MET A 56 -6.66 13.11 -1.14
CA MET A 56 -5.62 12.15 -1.51
C MET A 56 -6.24 10.83 -1.97
N THR A 57 -5.80 10.35 -3.12
CA THR A 57 -6.29 9.08 -3.67
C THR A 57 -5.87 7.91 -2.75
N PRO A 58 -6.61 6.79 -2.76
CA PRO A 58 -6.23 5.60 -1.98
C PRO A 58 -4.82 5.09 -2.33
N ALA A 59 -4.41 5.19 -3.59
CA ALA A 59 -3.10 4.76 -4.05
C ALA A 59 -1.95 5.62 -3.46
N GLN A 60 -2.11 6.95 -3.47
CA GLN A 60 -1.15 7.87 -2.84
C GLN A 60 -1.03 7.61 -1.34
N ARG A 61 -2.17 7.38 -0.66
CA ARG A 61 -2.17 7.06 0.77
C ARG A 61 -1.43 5.76 1.08
N ALA A 62 -1.70 4.71 0.32
CA ALA A 62 -1.04 3.41 0.50
C ALA A 62 0.48 3.52 0.27
N ALA A 63 0.89 4.22 -0.79
CA ALA A 63 2.31 4.46 -1.09
C ALA A 63 3.00 5.23 0.05
N LEU A 64 2.39 6.31 0.54
CA LEU A 64 2.96 7.11 1.63
C LEU A 64 3.07 6.32 2.94
N GLN A 65 2.03 5.55 3.30
CA GLN A 65 2.05 4.70 4.49
C GLN A 65 3.14 3.63 4.42
N HIS A 66 3.29 2.97 3.25
CA HIS A 66 4.35 1.99 3.04
C HIS A 66 5.74 2.61 3.17
N ALA A 67 5.95 3.81 2.61
CA ALA A 67 7.22 4.52 2.73
C ALA A 67 7.53 4.87 4.20
N ASN A 68 6.58 5.42 4.95
CA ASN A 68 6.78 5.77 6.35
C ASN A 68 7.02 4.55 7.25
N ALA A 69 6.49 3.37 6.89
CA ALA A 69 6.70 2.14 7.65
C ALA A 69 8.07 1.50 7.38
N ASN A 70 8.66 1.72 6.20
CA ASN A 70 9.86 1.03 5.73
C ASN A 70 11.07 1.96 5.55
N SER A 71 10.89 3.27 5.69
CA SER A 71 11.91 4.28 5.48
C SER A 71 11.82 5.37 6.54
N VAL A 72 12.98 5.95 6.84
CA VAL A 72 13.12 7.13 7.73
C VAL A 72 13.17 8.44 6.94
N GLY A 73 12.97 8.39 5.62
CA GLY A 73 12.95 9.57 4.76
C GLY A 73 11.67 10.40 4.89
N TYR A 74 11.71 11.64 4.43
CA TYR A 74 10.53 12.52 4.34
C TYR A 74 9.91 12.39 2.95
N PHE A 75 8.61 12.10 2.91
CA PHE A 75 7.87 11.89 1.67
C PHE A 75 6.64 12.79 1.60
N ILE A 76 6.31 13.22 0.39
CA ILE A 76 5.05 13.89 0.06
C ILE A 76 4.34 13.13 -1.05
N THR A 77 3.02 13.24 -1.14
CA THR A 77 2.25 12.67 -2.24
C THR A 77 2.33 13.55 -3.50
N GLN A 78 2.20 12.92 -4.67
CA GLN A 78 2.07 13.59 -5.96
C GLN A 78 0.99 12.95 -6.84
N ASP A 79 0.36 13.76 -7.67
CA ASP A 79 -0.59 13.38 -8.72
C ASP A 79 0.13 12.92 -9.99
N SER A 80 0.96 11.89 -9.88
CA SER A 80 1.69 11.34 -11.02
C SER A 80 0.94 10.19 -11.69
N SER A 81 0.80 10.25 -13.01
CA SER A 81 0.31 9.12 -13.84
C SER A 81 1.41 8.12 -14.22
N PHE A 82 2.67 8.36 -13.83
CA PHE A 82 3.84 7.55 -14.21
C PHE A 82 4.43 6.76 -13.04
N GLY A 83 3.66 6.57 -11.96
CA GLY A 83 4.08 5.79 -10.80
C GLY A 83 4.84 6.57 -9.71
N ASN A 84 5.07 7.87 -9.88
CA ASN A 84 5.68 8.72 -8.85
C ASN A 84 4.64 9.24 -7.86
N LEU A 85 3.90 8.34 -7.21
CA LEU A 85 2.81 8.71 -6.29
C LEU A 85 3.29 9.40 -5.02
N ILE A 86 4.57 9.21 -4.67
CA ILE A 86 5.26 9.90 -3.59
C ILE A 86 6.65 10.34 -4.06
N LEU A 87 7.16 11.44 -3.50
CA LEU A 87 8.52 11.93 -3.75
C LEU A 87 9.28 12.08 -2.43
N PRO A 88 10.57 11.67 -2.37
CA PRO A 88 11.44 12.03 -1.27
C PRO A 88 11.75 13.52 -1.32
N VAL A 89 11.70 14.19 -0.16
CA VAL A 89 11.95 15.63 -0.03
C VAL A 89 12.77 15.92 1.22
N LEU A 90 13.26 17.15 1.34
CA LEU A 90 13.81 17.65 2.60
C LEU A 90 12.67 17.98 3.59
N PRO A 91 12.91 17.86 4.91
CA PRO A 91 11.96 18.29 5.92
C PRO A 91 11.54 19.74 5.70
N ARG A 92 10.24 20.00 5.81
CA ARG A 92 9.68 21.37 5.79
C ARG A 92 9.42 21.80 7.22
N PHE A 93 9.92 22.98 7.59
CA PHE A 93 9.61 23.62 8.86
C PHE A 93 8.70 24.80 8.57
N SER A 94 7.58 24.90 9.27
CA SER A 94 6.76 26.11 9.21
C SER A 94 7.46 27.18 10.03
N GLU A 95 7.83 28.29 9.38
CA GLU A 95 8.19 29.52 10.12
C GLU A 95 6.95 29.95 10.93
N LYS A 96 7.14 30.13 12.23
CA LYS A 96 6.10 30.60 13.15
C LYS A 96 6.07 32.12 13.19
#